data_AF-A0A1F5EUA0-F1
#
_entry.id   AF-A0A1F5EUA0-F1
#
_cell.length_a   1.000
_cell.length_b   1.000
_cell.length_c   1.000
_cell.angle_alpha   90.00
_cell.angle_beta   90.00
_cell.angle_gamma   90.00
#
_symmetry.space_group_name_H-M   'P 1'
#
loop_
_entity.id
_entity.type
_entity.pdbx_description
1 polymer ?
#
loop_
_entity_poly.entity_id
_entity_poly.type
_entity_poly.pdbx_seq_one_letter_code
_entity_poly.pdbx_strand_id
1 'polypeptide(L)'
;MAKETFEPRNDSLDTLLFTILDYLHSLPPAERTAVVAGIYCQNTGKFFVATSYQFRHPETNKLIWSHAEDQVLRFLPNELKDHRGQLIDPEAYSFISSLSPCTRGSSTRAHVSCTELLTGAGLTREHTGKIDNNAARTRLYEELRFVVSLTTEPLLLAVCDDLYKFFIPFKKKGWTKKRTIETALRHLPSQFYLQIPDLTRFKKGNHS
;
A
#
# COMPACT_ATOMS: atom_id res chain seq x y z
N MET A 1 -38.27 12.53 0.22
CA MET A 1 -37.06 12.70 1.05
C MET A 1 -35.87 12.63 0.14
N ALA A 2 -35.13 13.73 0.00
CA ALA A 2 -33.90 13.73 -0.78
C ALA A 2 -32.90 12.79 -0.10
N LYS A 3 -32.43 11.76 -0.82
CA LYS A 3 -31.22 11.06 -0.43
C LYS A 3 -30.11 12.11 -0.53
N GLU A 4 -29.58 12.55 0.61
CA GLU A 4 -28.27 13.18 0.63
C GLU A 4 -27.30 12.13 0.09
N THR A 5 -26.97 12.26 -1.19
CA THR A 5 -25.80 11.64 -1.77
C THR A 5 -24.62 12.21 -1.01
N PHE A 6 -24.05 11.39 -0.12
CA PHE A 6 -22.75 11.65 0.45
C PHE A 6 -21.76 11.61 -0.72
N GLU A 7 -21.61 12.73 -1.41
CA GLU A 7 -20.47 12.92 -2.30
C GLU A 7 -19.26 13.05 -1.40
N PRO A 8 -18.33 12.08 -1.37
CA PRO A 8 -17.04 12.34 -0.77
C PRO A 8 -16.47 13.53 -1.53
N ARG A 9 -16.31 14.66 -0.83
CA ARG A 9 -15.63 15.84 -1.36
C ARG A 9 -14.30 15.39 -1.96
N ASN A 10 -13.88 16.08 -3.02
CA ASN A 10 -12.63 15.94 -3.78
C ASN A 10 -11.32 16.09 -2.93
N ASP A 11 -11.34 15.77 -1.65
CA ASP A 11 -10.22 15.62 -0.73
C ASP A 11 -9.70 14.16 -0.80
N SER A 12 -9.61 13.59 -1.99
CA SER A 12 -8.38 13.53 -2.83
C SER A 12 -7.53 12.32 -2.42
N LEU A 13 -7.02 11.57 -3.38
CA LEU A 13 -6.24 10.36 -3.13
C LEU A 13 -5.03 10.59 -2.17
N ASP A 14 -4.56 11.84 -2.06
CA ASP A 14 -3.56 12.31 -1.10
C ASP A 14 -3.99 12.12 0.36
N THR A 15 -5.27 12.29 0.67
CA THR A 15 -5.85 12.04 2.00
C THR A 15 -5.77 10.57 2.38
N LEU A 16 -6.06 9.67 1.42
CA LEU A 16 -5.95 8.25 1.65
C LEU A 16 -4.47 7.84 1.78
N LEU A 17 -3.58 8.47 1.01
CA LEU A 17 -2.14 8.29 1.12
C LEU A 17 -1.61 8.75 2.48
N PHE A 18 -2.05 9.91 2.95
CA PHE A 18 -1.78 10.38 4.30
C PHE A 18 -2.21 9.35 5.34
N THR A 19 -3.44 8.82 5.21
CA THR A 19 -4.01 7.87 6.16
C THR A 19 -3.18 6.58 6.25
N ILE A 20 -2.71 6.03 5.14
CA ILE A 20 -1.87 4.82 5.18
C ILE A 20 -0.50 5.10 5.82
N LEU A 21 0.06 6.30 5.62
CA LEU A 21 1.31 6.71 6.25
C LEU A 21 1.15 6.95 7.75
N ASP A 22 0.04 7.54 8.19
CA ASP A 22 -0.31 7.67 9.61
C ASP A 22 -0.53 6.29 10.26
N TYR A 23 -1.20 5.37 9.55
CA TYR A 23 -1.31 3.98 10.01
C TYR A 23 0.07 3.36 10.26
N LEU A 24 0.99 3.49 9.30
CA LEU A 24 2.37 3.02 9.45
C LEU A 24 3.08 3.68 10.64
N HIS A 25 2.85 4.97 10.89
CA HIS A 25 3.38 5.69 12.05
C HIS A 25 2.81 5.17 13.37
N SER A 26 1.52 4.79 13.40
CA SER A 26 0.84 4.25 14.58
C SER A 26 1.30 2.84 14.97
N LEU A 27 1.93 2.09 14.06
CA LEU A 27 2.42 0.75 14.35
C LEU A 27 3.59 0.75 15.35
N PRO A 28 3.73 -0.31 16.18
CA PRO A 28 4.91 -0.52 17.00
C PRO A 28 6.19 -0.48 16.14
N PRO A 29 7.30 0.11 16.62
CA PRO A 29 8.51 0.25 15.79
C PRO A 29 9.10 -1.06 15.26
N ALA A 30 8.79 -2.20 15.88
CA ALA A 30 9.21 -3.53 15.42
C ALA A 30 8.36 -4.07 14.25
N GLU A 31 7.17 -3.53 14.03
CA GLU A 31 6.23 -3.94 12.99
C GLU A 31 6.27 -3.02 11.76
N ARG A 32 6.88 -1.84 11.89
CA ARG A 32 6.97 -0.88 10.79
C ARG A 32 7.82 -1.40 9.64
N THR A 33 7.24 -1.39 8.45
CA THR A 33 7.96 -1.56 7.18
C THR A 33 8.00 -0.26 6.40
N ALA A 34 8.96 -0.09 5.50
CA ALA A 34 9.05 1.12 4.68
C ALA A 34 7.97 1.23 3.60
N VAL A 35 7.11 0.21 3.46
CA VAL A 35 6.02 0.15 2.48
C VAL A 35 4.71 -0.15 3.20
N VAL A 36 3.69 0.63 2.85
CA VAL A 36 2.31 0.49 3.29
C VAL A 36 1.38 0.71 2.10
N ALA A 37 0.25 0.01 2.08
CA ALA A 37 -0.77 0.14 1.05
C ALA A 37 -2.16 0.10 1.66
N GLY A 38 -3.13 0.62 0.93
CA GLY A 38 -4.54 0.52 1.28
C GLY A 38 -5.45 0.51 0.06
N ILE A 39 -6.67 0.04 0.26
CA ILE A 39 -7.72 0.03 -0.75
C ILE A 39 -9.02 0.58 -0.16
N TYR A 40 -9.57 1.59 -0.82
CA TYR A 40 -10.82 2.24 -0.45
C TYR A 40 -11.95 1.79 -1.38
N CYS A 41 -13.06 1.33 -0.81
CA CYS A 41 -14.24 0.93 -1.57
C CYS A 41 -15.28 2.05 -1.50
N GLN A 42 -15.48 2.77 -2.61
CA GLN A 42 -16.39 3.92 -2.69
C GLN A 42 -17.84 3.54 -2.36
N ASN A 43 -18.28 2.36 -2.81
CA ASN A 43 -19.65 1.87 -2.60
C ASN A 43 -19.97 1.61 -1.12
N THR A 44 -18.96 1.31 -0.29
CA THR A 44 -19.16 0.96 1.13
C THR A 44 -18.56 1.98 2.09
N GLY A 45 -17.72 2.90 1.61
CA GLY A 45 -16.95 3.81 2.45
C GLY A 45 -15.85 3.14 3.28
N LYS A 46 -15.58 1.85 3.06
CA LYS A 46 -14.60 1.09 3.85
C LYS A 46 -13.18 1.31 3.33
N PHE A 47 -12.23 1.43 4.27
CA PHE A 47 -10.81 1.51 3.95
C PHE A 47 -10.02 0.40 4.65
N PHE A 48 -9.29 -0.36 3.85
CA PHE A 48 -8.47 -1.48 4.32
C PHE A 48 -7.01 -1.12 4.14
N VAL A 49 -6.19 -1.28 5.18
CA VAL A 49 -4.78 -0.89 5.16
C VAL A 49 -3.90 -2.02 5.69
N ALA A 50 -2.78 -2.25 5.02
CA ALA A 50 -1.78 -3.23 5.43
C ALA A 50 -0.35 -2.78 5.14
N THR A 51 0.59 -3.36 5.89
CA THR A 51 2.03 -3.20 5.67
C THR A 51 2.63 -4.51 5.17
N SER A 52 3.79 -4.43 4.51
CA SER A 52 4.55 -5.61 4.15
C SER A 52 4.98 -6.39 5.40
N TYR A 53 5.26 -7.69 5.28
CA TYR A 53 5.94 -8.44 6.33
C TYR A 53 6.75 -9.62 5.79
N GLN A 54 7.66 -10.13 6.62
CA GLN A 54 8.42 -11.34 6.35
C GLN A 54 7.87 -12.53 7.13
N PHE A 55 7.82 -13.69 6.47
CA PHE A 55 7.48 -14.97 7.07
C PHE A 55 8.28 -16.10 6.44
N ARG A 56 8.27 -17.27 7.07
CA ARG A 56 8.89 -18.48 6.52
C ARG A 56 7.86 -19.18 5.64
N HIS A 57 8.20 -19.41 4.37
CA HIS A 57 7.33 -20.17 3.47
C HIS A 57 7.16 -21.59 4.03
N PRO A 58 5.92 -22.11 4.17
CA PRO A 58 5.66 -23.36 4.87
C PRO A 58 6.39 -24.55 4.23
N GLU A 59 6.47 -24.58 2.90
CA GLU A 59 7.08 -25.71 2.18
C GLU A 59 8.62 -25.62 2.05
N THR A 60 9.16 -24.41 1.90
CA THR A 60 10.60 -24.24 1.57
C THR A 60 11.41 -23.76 2.77
N ASN A 61 10.75 -23.36 3.86
CA ASN A 61 11.33 -22.75 5.06
C ASN A 61 12.16 -21.47 4.80
N LYS A 62 12.14 -20.95 3.57
CA LYS A 62 12.83 -19.72 3.17
C LYS A 62 12.10 -18.51 3.74
N LEU A 63 12.86 -17.51 4.17
CA LEU A 63 12.31 -16.23 4.56
C LEU A 63 11.89 -15.47 3.30
N ILE A 64 10.59 -15.20 3.18
CA ILE A 64 10.00 -14.50 2.04
C ILE A 64 9.22 -13.27 2.51
N TRP A 65 9.06 -12.31 1.60
CA TRP A 65 8.24 -11.13 1.79
C TRP A 65 6.85 -11.37 1.23
N SER A 66 5.84 -10.99 2.01
CA SER A 66 4.56 -10.57 1.45
C SER A 66 4.55 -9.04 1.43
N HIS A 67 4.24 -8.49 0.26
CA HIS A 67 4.17 -7.06 0.07
C HIS A 67 2.82 -6.51 0.55
N ALA A 68 2.77 -5.21 0.85
CA ALA A 68 1.57 -4.55 1.35
C ALA A 68 0.36 -4.76 0.42
N GLU A 69 0.58 -4.82 -0.89
CA GLU A 69 -0.46 -5.03 -1.90
C GLU A 69 -1.12 -6.42 -1.80
N ASP A 70 -0.32 -7.47 -1.65
CA ASP A 70 -0.81 -8.83 -1.40
C ASP A 70 -1.55 -8.92 -0.07
N GLN A 71 -1.04 -8.24 0.95
CA GLN A 71 -1.69 -8.21 2.25
C GLN A 71 -3.07 -7.55 2.22
N VAL A 72 -3.18 -6.40 1.57
CA VAL A 72 -4.46 -5.71 1.39
C VAL A 72 -5.45 -6.64 0.68
N LEU A 73 -5.09 -7.17 -0.49
CA LEU A 73 -6.01 -8.01 -1.28
C LEU A 73 -6.38 -9.33 -0.59
N ARG A 74 -5.42 -9.97 0.07
CA ARG A 74 -5.64 -11.25 0.77
C ARG A 74 -6.67 -11.12 1.88
N PHE A 75 -6.62 -10.03 2.64
CA PHE A 75 -7.49 -9.82 3.78
C PHE A 75 -8.79 -9.10 3.46
N LEU A 76 -9.03 -8.72 2.21
CA LEU A 76 -10.33 -8.21 1.81
C LEU A 76 -11.44 -9.25 2.08
N PRO A 77 -12.57 -8.82 2.68
CA PRO A 77 -13.73 -9.68 2.90
C PRO A 77 -14.22 -10.36 1.62
N ASN A 78 -14.71 -11.59 1.74
CA ASN A 78 -15.15 -12.38 0.58
C ASN A 78 -16.37 -11.77 -0.11
N GLU A 79 -17.20 -11.00 0.59
CA GLU A 79 -18.35 -10.30 0.00
C GLU A 79 -17.96 -9.18 -0.98
N LEU A 80 -16.69 -8.75 -0.98
CA LEU A 80 -16.16 -7.79 -1.95
C LEU A 80 -15.57 -8.49 -3.17
N LYS A 81 -15.57 -9.83 -3.20
CA LYS A 81 -14.97 -10.65 -4.25
C LYS A 81 -16.02 -11.51 -4.95
N ASP A 82 -15.83 -11.73 -6.24
CA ASP A 82 -16.63 -12.67 -7.01
C ASP A 82 -16.22 -14.13 -6.70
N HIS A 83 -16.92 -15.09 -7.31
CA HIS A 83 -16.62 -16.52 -7.16
C HIS A 83 -15.24 -16.95 -7.67
N ARG A 84 -14.52 -16.07 -8.38
CA ARG A 84 -13.15 -16.27 -8.87
C ARG A 84 -12.11 -15.56 -8.00
N GLY A 85 -12.53 -14.85 -6.97
CA GLY A 85 -11.67 -14.08 -6.08
C GLY A 85 -11.30 -12.67 -6.59
N GLN A 86 -11.91 -12.21 -7.70
CA GLN A 86 -11.70 -10.86 -8.24
C GLN A 86 -12.61 -9.86 -7.54
N LEU A 87 -12.26 -8.57 -7.54
CA LEU A 87 -13.11 -7.56 -6.94
C LEU A 87 -14.43 -7.40 -7.70
N ILE A 88 -15.53 -7.32 -6.97
CA ILE A 88 -16.83 -6.95 -7.55
C ILE A 88 -16.81 -5.45 -7.83
N ASP A 89 -17.04 -5.04 -9.07
CA ASP A 89 -16.99 -3.64 -9.52
C ASP A 89 -15.63 -2.95 -9.22
N PRO A 90 -14.52 -3.39 -9.86
CA PRO A 90 -13.17 -2.88 -9.56
C PRO A 90 -13.02 -1.36 -9.70
N GLU A 91 -13.84 -0.70 -10.53
CA GLU A 91 -13.81 0.74 -10.76
C GLU A 91 -14.28 1.54 -9.53
N ALA A 92 -15.03 0.92 -8.62
CA ALA A 92 -15.43 1.53 -7.34
C ALA A 92 -14.30 1.52 -6.29
N TYR A 93 -13.10 1.02 -6.62
CA TYR A 93 -11.99 0.93 -5.69
C TYR A 93 -10.86 1.90 -6.04
N SER A 94 -10.31 2.54 -5.02
CA SER A 94 -9.09 3.33 -5.12
C SER A 94 -7.97 2.61 -4.37
N PHE A 95 -6.94 2.19 -5.11
CA PHE A 95 -5.76 1.57 -4.54
C PHE A 95 -4.67 2.62 -4.29
N ILE A 96 -4.09 2.61 -3.09
CA ILE A 96 -3.16 3.62 -2.60
C ILE A 96 -1.92 2.94 -2.03
N SER A 97 -0.72 3.46 -2.30
CA SER A 97 0.52 2.93 -1.72
C SER A 97 1.55 4.00 -1.42
N SER A 98 2.46 3.73 -0.49
CA SER A 98 3.61 4.60 -0.25
C SER A 98 4.71 4.47 -1.33
N LEU A 99 4.69 3.38 -2.10
CA LEU A 99 5.65 3.06 -3.17
C LEU A 99 4.95 2.22 -4.24
N SER A 100 5.09 2.59 -5.51
CA SER A 100 4.44 1.93 -6.64
C SER A 100 4.79 0.43 -6.73
N PRO A 101 3.89 -0.41 -7.29
CA PRO A 101 4.01 -1.85 -7.25
C PRO A 101 5.18 -2.29 -8.11
N CYS A 102 5.91 -3.27 -7.60
CA CYS A 102 6.98 -3.89 -8.37
C CYS A 102 6.44 -4.60 -9.62
N THR A 103 7.21 -4.55 -10.71
CA THR A 103 6.85 -5.15 -12.01
C THR A 103 7.62 -6.44 -12.32
N ARG A 104 8.73 -6.70 -11.63
CA ARG A 104 9.52 -7.92 -11.85
C ARG A 104 9.16 -8.99 -10.85
N GLY A 105 9.15 -10.25 -11.27
CA GLY A 105 9.17 -11.43 -10.39
C GLY A 105 10.34 -11.41 -9.39
N SER A 106 10.17 -12.05 -8.23
CA SER A 106 11.25 -12.22 -7.25
C SER A 106 11.10 -13.56 -6.53
N SER A 107 12.21 -14.31 -6.41
CA SER A 107 12.26 -15.58 -5.68
C SER A 107 12.13 -15.43 -4.17
N THR A 108 12.19 -14.19 -3.65
CA THR A 108 12.03 -13.86 -2.23
C THR A 108 10.62 -13.36 -1.90
N ARG A 109 9.66 -13.45 -2.82
CA ARG A 109 8.28 -13.04 -2.60
C ARG A 109 7.31 -14.22 -2.63
N ALA A 110 6.17 -14.05 -1.95
CA ALA A 110 5.11 -15.03 -1.86
C ALA A 110 4.19 -15.10 -3.10
N HIS A 111 4.31 -14.15 -4.02
CA HIS A 111 3.38 -13.95 -5.13
C HIS A 111 4.11 -13.46 -6.39
N VAL A 112 3.38 -13.35 -7.50
CA VAL A 112 3.80 -12.73 -8.78
C VAL A 112 4.22 -11.26 -8.57
N SER A 113 4.51 -10.50 -9.63
CA SER A 113 4.74 -9.05 -9.43
C SER A 113 3.49 -8.39 -8.81
N CYS A 114 3.68 -7.32 -8.02
CA CYS A 114 2.54 -6.61 -7.43
C CYS A 114 1.64 -6.02 -8.52
N THR A 115 2.22 -5.60 -9.66
CA THR A 115 1.45 -5.13 -10.82
C THR A 115 0.53 -6.22 -11.36
N GLU A 116 1.06 -7.42 -11.61
CA GLU A 116 0.24 -8.56 -12.08
C GLU A 116 -0.84 -8.91 -11.05
N LEU A 117 -0.49 -8.92 -9.77
CA LEU A 117 -1.44 -9.21 -8.69
C LEU A 117 -2.62 -8.23 -8.66
N LEU A 118 -2.34 -6.93 -8.75
CA LEU A 118 -3.38 -5.88 -8.76
C LEU A 118 -4.25 -5.98 -10.03
N THR A 119 -3.63 -6.14 -11.20
CA THR A 119 -4.37 -6.30 -12.46
C THR A 119 -5.22 -7.56 -12.49
N GLY A 120 -4.75 -8.66 -11.90
CA GLY A 120 -5.52 -9.90 -11.74
C GLY A 120 -6.72 -9.75 -10.80
N ALA A 121 -6.67 -8.78 -9.87
CA ALA A 121 -7.82 -8.40 -9.03
C ALA A 121 -8.78 -7.42 -9.73
N GLY A 122 -8.49 -7.02 -10.98
CA GLY A 122 -9.27 -6.04 -11.75
C GLY A 122 -8.84 -4.59 -11.54
N LEU A 123 -7.83 -4.33 -10.70
CA LEU A 123 -7.33 -2.97 -10.44
C LEU A 123 -6.32 -2.57 -11.52
N THR A 124 -6.67 -1.52 -12.29
CA THR A 124 -5.81 -0.99 -13.36
C THR A 124 -5.21 0.37 -13.02
N ARG A 125 -5.50 0.91 -11.84
CA ARG A 125 -5.06 2.23 -11.40
C ARG A 125 -4.59 2.21 -9.95
N GLU A 126 -3.57 2.99 -9.67
CA GLU A 126 -3.07 3.25 -8.32
C GLU A 126 -2.71 4.73 -8.16
N HIS A 127 -2.84 5.22 -6.93
CA HIS A 127 -2.21 6.45 -6.49
C HIS A 127 -1.08 6.16 -5.49
N THR A 128 0.09 6.75 -5.72
CA THR A 128 1.27 6.44 -4.92
C THR A 128 2.00 7.70 -4.43
N GLY A 129 2.72 7.55 -3.33
CA GLY A 129 3.64 8.58 -2.83
C GLY A 129 5.01 8.58 -3.52
N LYS A 130 5.42 7.45 -4.13
CA LYS A 130 6.68 7.36 -4.87
C LYS A 130 6.62 6.31 -5.96
N ILE A 131 7.12 6.63 -7.15
CA ILE A 131 7.32 5.65 -8.21
C ILE A 131 8.65 4.92 -7.99
N ASP A 132 8.65 3.58 -7.95
CA ASP A 132 9.86 2.77 -7.94
C ASP A 132 10.60 2.94 -9.28
N ASN A 133 11.82 3.47 -9.21
CA ASN A 133 12.68 3.71 -10.37
C ASN A 133 12.94 2.42 -11.18
N ASN A 134 12.94 1.25 -10.54
CA ASN A 134 13.11 -0.02 -11.25
C ASN A 134 11.84 -0.43 -12.00
N ALA A 135 10.66 -0.15 -11.43
CA ALA A 135 9.37 -0.44 -12.05
C ALA A 135 9.10 0.49 -13.24
N ALA A 136 9.39 1.78 -13.10
CA ALA A 136 9.24 2.79 -14.15
C ALA A 136 10.04 2.49 -15.43
N ARG A 137 11.09 1.68 -15.35
CA ARG A 137 11.91 1.27 -16.50
C ARG A 137 11.34 0.08 -17.27
N THR A 138 10.29 -0.53 -16.77
CA THR A 138 9.69 -1.72 -17.40
C THR A 138 8.48 -1.34 -18.24
N ARG A 139 8.28 -2.02 -19.37
CA ARG A 139 7.08 -1.85 -20.20
C ARG A 139 5.82 -2.49 -19.60
N LEU A 140 5.95 -3.22 -18.49
CA LEU A 140 4.84 -4.00 -17.93
C LEU A 140 3.63 -3.13 -17.55
N TYR A 141 3.83 -1.90 -17.04
CA TYR A 141 2.71 -0.99 -16.79
C TYR A 141 1.95 -0.65 -18.08
N GLU A 142 2.66 -0.42 -19.19
CA GLU A 142 2.05 -0.15 -20.49
C GLU A 142 1.33 -1.39 -21.04
N GLU A 143 1.99 -2.55 -20.99
CA GLU A 143 1.46 -3.83 -21.47
C GLU A 143 0.18 -4.24 -20.75
N LEU A 144 0.11 -4.04 -19.43
CA LEU A 144 -1.05 -4.34 -18.61
C LEU A 144 -2.04 -3.16 -18.50
N ARG A 145 -1.78 -2.04 -19.18
CA ARG A 145 -2.58 -0.80 -19.09
C ARG A 145 -2.78 -0.32 -17.64
N PHE A 146 -1.76 -0.52 -16.81
CA PHE A 146 -1.75 -0.13 -15.41
C PHE A 146 -1.27 1.31 -15.25
N VAL A 147 -2.10 2.17 -14.70
CA VAL A 147 -1.83 3.61 -14.55
C VAL A 147 -1.43 3.91 -13.11
N VAL A 148 -0.23 4.44 -12.93
CA VAL A 148 0.24 4.94 -11.63
C VAL A 148 0.17 6.46 -11.64
N SER A 149 -0.60 7.03 -10.72
CA SER A 149 -0.59 8.46 -10.42
C SER A 149 0.29 8.74 -9.21
N LEU A 150 1.04 9.84 -9.24
CA LEU A 150 1.90 10.28 -8.14
C LEU A 150 1.20 11.41 -7.39
N THR A 151 1.29 11.41 -6.06
CA THR A 151 0.88 12.55 -5.24
C THR A 151 1.56 13.85 -5.69
N THR A 152 0.82 14.94 -5.66
CA THR A 152 1.37 16.28 -5.91
C THR A 152 1.73 17.01 -4.62
N GLU A 153 1.39 16.44 -3.47
CA GLU A 153 1.58 17.09 -2.18
C GLU A 153 3.05 17.00 -1.73
N PRO A 154 3.78 18.14 -1.62
CA PRO A 154 5.22 18.12 -1.36
C PRO A 154 5.62 17.40 -0.08
N LEU A 155 4.77 17.45 0.96
CA LEU A 155 5.06 16.77 2.21
C LEU A 155 4.99 15.24 2.07
N LEU A 156 3.97 14.73 1.37
CA LEU A 156 3.80 13.30 1.14
C LEU A 156 4.92 12.76 0.25
N LEU A 157 5.32 13.52 -0.79
CA LEU A 157 6.48 13.21 -1.61
C LEU A 157 7.74 13.05 -0.77
N ALA A 158 8.04 14.02 0.10
CA ALA A 158 9.24 14.00 0.93
C ALA A 158 9.26 12.79 1.90
N VAL A 159 8.13 12.49 2.53
CA VAL A 159 8.01 11.32 3.42
C VAL A 159 8.24 10.01 2.64
N CYS A 160 7.60 9.84 1.49
CA CYS A 160 7.75 8.64 0.68
C CYS A 160 9.15 8.48 0.07
N ASP A 161 9.79 9.58 -0.34
CA ASP A 161 11.20 9.57 -0.75
C ASP A 161 12.14 9.15 0.39
N ASP A 162 11.89 9.63 1.61
CA ASP A 162 12.67 9.24 2.78
C ASP A 162 12.45 7.78 3.18
N LEU A 163 11.22 7.27 3.06
CA LEU A 163 10.92 5.85 3.23
C LEU A 163 11.66 5.01 2.17
N TYR A 164 11.73 5.46 0.91
CA TYR A 164 12.43 4.74 -0.16
C TYR A 164 13.94 4.57 0.12
N LYS A 165 14.56 5.48 0.89
CA LYS A 165 15.96 5.34 1.32
C LYS A 165 16.23 4.07 2.12
N PHE A 166 15.19 3.42 2.67
CA PHE A 166 15.30 2.09 3.31
C PHE A 166 15.87 1.02 2.38
N PHE A 167 15.62 1.14 1.08
CA PHE A 167 16.03 0.17 0.06
C PHE A 167 17.41 0.46 -0.54
N ILE A 168 17.98 1.63 -0.27
CA ILE A 168 19.32 2.00 -0.74
C ILE A 168 20.36 1.34 0.18
N PRO A 169 21.41 0.69 -0.37
CA PRO A 169 22.50 0.13 0.43
C PRO A 169 23.12 1.20 1.35
N PHE A 170 23.00 1.02 2.67
CA PHE A 170 23.55 1.95 3.65
C PHE A 170 25.09 1.88 3.65
N LYS A 171 25.77 2.92 3.18
CA LYS A 171 27.23 3.08 3.34
C LYS A 171 27.64 3.80 4.64
N LYS A 172 26.71 4.37 5.40
CA LYS A 172 27.03 5.22 6.58
C LYS A 172 26.92 4.46 7.90
N LYS A 173 28.02 4.45 8.67
CA LYS A 173 28.07 4.01 10.07
C LYS A 173 26.98 4.73 10.89
N GLY A 174 26.14 3.97 11.61
CA GLY A 174 25.16 4.51 12.57
C GLY A 174 23.74 4.77 12.05
N TRP A 175 23.46 4.54 10.76
CA TRP A 175 22.09 4.61 10.22
C TRP A 175 21.47 3.21 10.20
N THR A 176 20.36 3.02 10.90
CA THR A 176 19.60 1.76 10.88
C THR A 176 18.35 1.92 10.03
N LYS A 177 17.88 0.81 9.43
CA LYS A 177 16.60 0.71 8.74
C LYS A 177 15.43 1.26 9.56
N LYS A 178 15.43 1.00 10.87
CA LYS A 178 14.45 1.51 11.83
C LYS A 178 14.49 3.04 11.93
N ARG A 179 15.69 3.63 12.04
CA ARG A 179 15.88 5.08 12.11
C ARG A 179 15.42 5.78 10.83
N THR A 180 15.58 5.17 9.65
CA THR A 180 15.04 5.73 8.40
C THR A 180 13.53 5.89 8.44
N ILE A 181 12.80 4.86 8.87
CA ILE A 181 11.34 4.92 8.96
C ILE A 181 10.91 5.95 10.00
N GLU A 182 11.53 5.96 11.18
CA GLU A 182 11.22 6.93 12.23
C GLU A 182 11.49 8.37 11.80
N THR A 183 12.61 8.64 11.11
CA THR A 183 12.90 9.99 10.60
C THR A 183 11.88 10.41 9.55
N ALA A 184 11.56 9.54 8.58
CA ALA A 184 10.60 9.84 7.53
C ALA A 184 9.23 10.23 8.11
N LEU A 185 8.71 9.42 9.04
CA LEU A 185 7.36 9.60 9.59
C LEU A 185 7.25 10.77 10.58
N ARG A 186 8.35 11.26 11.17
CA ARG A 186 8.33 12.46 12.03
C ARG A 186 7.92 13.73 11.30
N HIS A 187 8.04 13.74 9.97
CA HIS A 187 7.63 14.87 9.14
C HIS A 187 6.11 14.90 8.91
N LEU A 188 5.39 13.82 9.24
CA LEU A 188 3.93 13.83 9.15
C LEU A 188 3.36 14.81 10.20
N PRO A 189 2.43 15.71 9.82
CA PRO A 189 1.72 16.56 10.76
C PRO A 189 0.96 15.70 11.76
N SER A 190 1.09 16.02 13.05
CA SER A 190 0.49 15.26 14.14
C SER A 190 -1.03 15.40 14.29
N GLN A 191 -1.74 16.02 13.32
CA GLN A 191 -3.13 16.49 13.51
C GLN A 191 -4.13 16.22 12.37
N PHE A 192 -3.79 15.48 11.32
CA PHE A 192 -4.80 15.02 10.35
C PHE A 192 -5.36 13.65 10.76
N TYR A 193 -6.08 13.62 11.89
CA TYR A 193 -6.95 12.48 12.18
C TYR A 193 -8.23 12.64 11.36
N LEU A 194 -8.16 12.27 10.08
CA LEU A 194 -9.40 12.01 9.37
C LEU A 194 -10.03 10.78 9.99
N GLN A 195 -11.20 10.98 10.61
CA GLN A 195 -12.07 9.89 11.01
C GLN A 195 -12.57 9.23 9.74
N ILE A 196 -11.79 8.29 9.19
CA ILE A 196 -12.35 7.33 8.24
C ILE A 196 -13.27 6.42 9.06
N PRO A 197 -14.59 6.46 8.83
CA PRO A 197 -15.56 5.87 9.75
C PRO A 197 -15.41 4.35 9.94
N ASP A 198 -14.68 3.68 9.04
CA ASP A 198 -14.50 2.23 9.06
C ASP A 198 -13.10 1.81 8.54
N LEU A 199 -12.06 2.19 9.29
CA LEU A 199 -10.67 1.78 9.03
C LEU A 199 -10.42 0.36 9.57
N THR A 200 -10.34 -0.62 8.67
CA THR A 200 -9.95 -1.99 9.02
C THR A 200 -8.42 -2.14 8.91
N ARG A 201 -7.79 -2.45 10.04
CA ARG A 201 -6.33 -2.63 10.16
C ARG A 201 -5.99 -4.10 10.25
N PHE A 202 -5.17 -4.60 9.33
CA PHE A 202 -4.67 -5.97 9.42
C PHE A 202 -3.33 -6.00 10.16
N LYS A 203 -3.33 -6.61 11.34
CA LYS A 203 -2.09 -6.94 12.06
C LYS A 203 -1.50 -8.22 11.47
N LYS A 204 -0.18 -8.36 11.64
CA LYS A 204 0.59 -9.57 11.32
C LYS A 204 -0.20 -10.80 11.80
N GLY A 205 -0.67 -11.62 10.86
CA GLY A 205 -1.45 -12.79 11.17
C GLY A 205 -0.66 -13.70 12.11
N ASN A 206 -1.26 -14.03 13.26
CA ASN A 206 -0.88 -15.25 13.96
C ASN A 206 -1.25 -16.39 13.02
N HIS A 207 -0.25 -16.94 12.33
CA HIS A 207 -0.38 -18.23 11.67
C HIS A 207 -0.51 -19.28 12.78
N SER A 208 -1.75 -19.55 13.19
CA SER A 208 -2.15 -20.82 13.82
C SER A 208 -2.62 -21.77 12.73
#